data_AF-A0A1C4ZXX8-F1
#
_entry.id   AF-A0A1C4ZXX8-F1
#
_cell.length_a   1.000
_cell.length_b   1.000
_cell.length_c   1.000
_cell.angle_alpha   90.00
_cell.angle_beta   90.00
_cell.angle_gamma   90.00
#
_symmetry.space_group_name_H-M   'P 1'
#
loop_
_entity.id
_entity.type
_entity.pdbx_description
1 polymer ?
#
loop_
_entity_poly.entity_id
_entity_poly.type
_entity_poly.pdbx_seq_one_letter_code
_entity_poly.pdbx_strand_id
1 'polypeptide(L)'
;MNRDDATKRFHGGDEAFAELIDDSQPVELPTPDSDVPMVSRSVRLPLETYERVRAAAEARGIGVTTLMRQWIEAGLADLDDSATVSLADVRRALASLSRPTAA
;
A
#
# COMPACT_ATOMS: atom_id res chain seq x y z
N MET A 1 18.51 -43.61 -0.48
CA MET A 1 18.64 -42.72 0.68
C MET A 1 17.52 -43.07 1.65
N ASN A 2 17.84 -43.52 2.86
CA ASN A 2 16.85 -43.99 3.84
C ASN A 2 16.17 -42.78 4.50
N ARG A 3 14.86 -42.83 4.73
CA ARG A 3 14.05 -41.75 5.33
C ARG A 3 14.54 -41.37 6.72
N ASP A 4 15.12 -42.32 7.43
CA ASP A 4 15.67 -42.13 8.78
C ASP A 4 16.98 -41.31 8.76
N ASP A 5 17.78 -41.42 7.70
CA ASP A 5 19.02 -40.64 7.52
C ASP A 5 18.72 -39.17 7.22
N ALA A 6 17.62 -38.90 6.51
CA ALA A 6 17.18 -37.54 6.21
C ALA A 6 16.71 -36.80 7.48
N THR A 7 16.03 -37.50 8.39
CA THR A 7 15.46 -36.91 9.61
C THR A 7 16.53 -36.57 10.65
N LYS A 8 17.61 -37.36 10.77
CA LYS A 8 18.75 -37.05 11.64
C LYS A 8 19.51 -35.78 11.21
N ARG A 9 19.58 -35.50 9.91
CA ARG A 9 20.33 -34.35 9.36
C ARG A 9 19.72 -32.99 9.73
N PHE A 10 18.40 -32.93 9.95
CA PHE A 10 17.71 -31.71 10.39
C PHE A 10 17.97 -31.35 11.86
N HIS A 11 18.29 -32.32 12.71
CA HIS A 11 18.53 -32.08 14.15
C HIS A 11 20.00 -31.80 14.50
N GLY A 12 20.95 -32.16 13.64
CA GLY A 12 22.39 -31.92 13.85
C GLY A 12 22.95 -30.69 13.13
N GLY A 13 22.10 -29.87 12.49
CA GLY A 13 22.53 -28.72 11.69
C GLY A 13 22.86 -27.45 12.47
N ASP A 14 22.61 -27.42 13.78
CA ASP A 14 22.61 -26.19 14.59
C ASP A 14 23.94 -25.42 14.52
N GLU A 15 25.08 -26.11 14.63
CA GLU A 15 26.41 -25.49 14.54
C GLU A 15 26.75 -24.97 13.14
N ALA A 16 26.38 -25.73 12.09
CA ALA A 16 26.63 -25.31 10.70
C ALA A 16 25.74 -24.13 10.27
N PHE A 17 24.54 -24.01 10.83
CA PHE A 17 23.68 -22.84 10.63
C PHE A 17 24.20 -21.62 11.39
N ALA A 18 24.72 -21.80 12.61
CA ALA A 18 25.32 -20.71 13.37
C ALA A 18 26.57 -20.14 12.68
N GLU A 19 27.46 -20.99 12.16
CA GLU A 19 28.66 -20.57 11.43
C GLU A 19 28.30 -19.80 10.14
N LEU A 20 27.26 -20.24 9.42
CA LEU A 20 26.76 -19.55 8.23
C LEU A 20 26.16 -18.15 8.52
N ILE A 21 25.54 -17.97 9.70
CA ILE A 21 25.00 -16.68 10.13
C ILE A 21 26.15 -15.75 10.56
N ASP A 22 27.17 -16.26 11.24
CA ASP A 22 28.33 -15.48 11.68
C ASP A 22 29.20 -14.99 10.51
N ASP A 23 29.34 -15.81 9.46
CA ASP A 23 30.02 -15.44 8.22
C ASP A 23 29.19 -14.48 7.33
N SER A 24 27.93 -14.21 7.67
CA SER A 24 27.07 -13.33 6.89
C SER A 24 27.45 -11.86 7.07
N GLN A 25 27.61 -11.14 5.95
CA GLN A 25 27.89 -9.71 6.00
C GLN A 25 26.65 -8.95 6.48
N PRO A 26 26.80 -7.92 7.35
CA PRO A 26 25.68 -7.11 7.79
C PRO A 26 25.01 -6.45 6.59
N VAL A 27 23.73 -6.76 6.39
CA VAL A 27 22.90 -6.19 5.33
C VAL A 27 22.26 -4.90 5.84
N GLU A 28 22.41 -3.82 5.07
CA GLU A 28 21.67 -2.59 5.32
C GLU A 28 20.18 -2.82 4.99
N LEU A 29 19.34 -2.75 6.02
CA LEU A 29 17.90 -2.88 5.83
C LEU A 29 17.35 -1.64 5.15
N PRO A 30 16.41 -1.79 4.21
CA PRO A 30 15.73 -0.64 3.62
C PRO A 30 15.00 0.14 4.72
N THR A 31 15.10 1.47 4.66
CA THR A 31 14.34 2.35 5.57
C THR A 31 12.84 2.12 5.35
N PRO A 32 12.06 1.87 6.42
CA PRO A 32 10.61 1.79 6.32
C PRO A 32 10.00 3.04 5.67
N ASP A 33 8.90 2.86 4.94
CA ASP A 33 8.19 3.95 4.27
C ASP A 33 7.29 4.77 5.23
N SER A 34 7.23 4.40 6.51
CA SER A 34 6.46 5.08 7.56
C SER A 34 7.02 4.77 8.95
N ASP A 35 7.02 5.77 9.83
CA ASP A 35 7.35 5.64 11.26
C ASP A 35 6.12 5.25 12.12
N VAL A 36 4.94 5.18 11.51
CA VAL A 36 3.68 4.84 12.20
C VAL A 36 3.46 3.33 12.19
N PRO A 37 3.14 2.70 13.33
CA PRO A 37 2.79 1.28 13.38
C PRO A 37 1.62 0.94 12.45
N MET A 38 1.81 -0.08 11.61
CA MET A 38 0.83 -0.50 10.61
C MET A 38 0.21 -1.85 10.95
N VAL A 39 -1.04 -2.06 10.53
CA VAL A 39 -1.72 -3.34 10.68
C VAL A 39 -2.20 -3.87 9.33
N SER A 40 -1.76 -5.08 8.97
CA SER A 40 -2.18 -5.75 7.74
C SER A 40 -3.67 -6.09 7.75
N ARG A 41 -4.35 -5.81 6.64
CA ARG A 41 -5.75 -6.14 6.41
C ARG A 41 -5.92 -6.71 5.00
N SER A 42 -6.65 -7.82 4.90
CA SER A 42 -6.99 -8.43 3.60
C SER A 42 -8.29 -7.82 3.07
N VAL A 43 -8.28 -7.35 1.82
CA VAL A 43 -9.47 -6.89 1.12
C VAL A 43 -9.56 -7.61 -0.23
N ARG A 44 -10.77 -8.01 -0.63
CA ARG A 44 -10.99 -8.58 -1.96
C ARG A 44 -11.28 -7.45 -2.94
N LEU A 45 -10.58 -7.45 -4.07
CA LEU A 45 -10.79 -6.51 -5.16
C LEU A 45 -11.13 -7.29 -6.43
N PRO A 46 -11.97 -6.75 -7.33
CA PRO A 46 -12.05 -7.24 -8.70
C PRO A 46 -10.66 -7.22 -9.35
N LEU A 47 -10.35 -8.25 -10.15
CA LEU A 47 -9.03 -8.39 -10.79
C LEU A 47 -8.64 -7.13 -11.58
N GLU A 48 -9.56 -6.63 -12.40
CA GLU A 48 -9.33 -5.44 -13.22
C GLU A 48 -9.00 -4.21 -12.36
N THR A 49 -9.66 -4.07 -11.21
CA THR A 49 -9.37 -2.96 -10.27
C THR A 49 -7.96 -3.08 -9.72
N TYR A 50 -7.55 -4.28 -9.29
CA TYR A 50 -6.21 -4.53 -8.78
C TYR A 50 -5.12 -4.23 -9.83
N GLU A 51 -5.32 -4.69 -11.07
CA GLU A 51 -4.37 -4.44 -12.17
C GLU A 51 -4.21 -2.95 -12.47
N ARG A 52 -5.32 -2.20 -12.45
CA ARG A 52 -5.26 -0.74 -12.62
C ARG A 52 -4.47 -0.05 -11.50
N VAL A 53 -4.62 -0.50 -10.25
CA VAL A 53 -3.83 0.02 -9.13
C VAL A 53 -2.35 -0.33 -9.30
N ARG A 54 -2.05 -1.58 -9.69
CA ARG A 54 -0.68 -2.04 -9.94
C ARG A 54 0.02 -1.20 -11.00
N ALA A 55 -0.61 -1.00 -12.16
CA ALA A 55 -0.06 -0.18 -13.23
C ALA A 55 0.15 1.28 -12.79
N ALA A 56 -0.77 1.82 -11.99
CA ALA A 56 -0.66 3.17 -11.45
C ALA A 56 0.49 3.32 -10.43
N ALA A 57 0.80 2.28 -9.66
CA ALA A 57 1.92 2.25 -8.72
C ALA A 57 3.26 2.12 -9.45
N GLU A 58 3.32 1.25 -10.47
CA GLU A 58 4.48 1.07 -11.32
C GLU A 58 4.86 2.36 -12.05
N ALA A 59 3.89 3.05 -12.64
CA ALA A 59 4.11 4.35 -13.29
C ALA A 59 4.64 5.43 -12.32
N ARG A 60 4.44 5.26 -11.01
CA ARG A 60 4.94 6.16 -9.95
C ARG A 60 6.23 5.66 -9.30
N GLY A 61 6.71 4.46 -9.65
CA GLY A 61 7.89 3.84 -9.04
C GLY A 61 7.72 3.48 -7.55
N ILE A 62 6.49 3.22 -7.10
CA ILE A 62 6.20 2.89 -5.68
C ILE A 62 5.51 1.52 -5.55
N GLY A 63 5.53 0.97 -4.33
CA GLY A 63 4.83 -0.27 -4.02
C GLY A 63 3.31 -0.15 -4.19
N VAL A 64 2.66 -1.21 -4.68
CA VAL A 64 1.20 -1.23 -4.88
C VAL A 64 0.43 -0.98 -3.59
N THR A 65 0.89 -1.53 -2.47
CA THR A 65 0.30 -1.34 -1.14
C THR A 65 0.54 0.07 -0.59
N THR A 66 1.70 0.68 -0.88
CA THR A 66 1.99 2.09 -0.61
C THR A 66 0.99 2.99 -1.33
N LEU A 67 0.74 2.76 -2.62
CA LEU A 67 -0.26 3.54 -3.38
C LEU A 67 -1.68 3.32 -2.85
N MET A 68 -2.07 2.07 -2.58
CA MET A 68 -3.39 1.77 -2.00
C MET A 68 -3.61 2.51 -0.68
N ARG A 69 -2.60 2.52 0.21
CA ARG A 69 -2.65 3.26 1.46
C ARG A 69 -2.85 4.75 1.22
N GLN A 70 -2.05 5.37 0.35
CA GLN A 70 -2.17 6.79 0.01
C GLN A 70 -3.57 7.15 -0.51
N TRP A 71 -4.17 6.30 -1.35
CA TRP A 71 -5.53 6.53 -1.85
C TRP A 71 -6.60 6.33 -0.77
N ILE A 72 -6.42 5.38 0.14
CA ILE A 72 -7.33 5.20 1.28
C ILE A 72 -7.27 6.42 2.20
N GLU A 73 -6.06 6.87 2.57
CA GLU A 73 -5.86 8.05 3.41
C GLU A 73 -6.41 9.32 2.77
N ALA A 74 -6.14 9.53 1.47
CA ALA A 74 -6.70 10.65 0.71
C ALA A 74 -8.24 10.59 0.65
N GLY A 75 -8.81 9.41 0.41
CA GLY A 75 -10.26 9.23 0.41
C GLY A 75 -10.90 9.48 1.77
N LEU A 76 -10.23 9.11 2.86
CA LEU A 76 -10.71 9.41 4.23
C LEU A 76 -10.61 10.91 4.53
N ALA A 77 -9.52 11.56 4.14
CA ALA A 77 -9.35 13.01 4.31
C ALA A 77 -10.44 13.82 3.58
N ASP A 78 -10.82 13.40 2.36
CA ASP A 78 -11.90 14.03 1.59
C ASP A 78 -13.28 13.87 2.26
N LEU A 79 -13.51 12.77 2.99
CA LEU A 79 -14.73 12.57 3.78
C LEU A 79 -14.76 13.45 5.04
N ASP A 80 -13.62 13.64 5.69
CA ASP A 80 -13.49 14.54 6.84
C ASP A 80 -13.67 16.01 6.43
N ASP A 81 -13.26 16.33 5.20
CA ASP A 81 -13.44 17.64 4.57
C ASP A 81 -14.85 17.81 3.98
N SER A 82 -15.87 17.28 4.67
CA SER A 82 -17.30 17.42 4.34
C SER A 82 -17.74 18.89 4.45
N ALA A 83 -17.28 19.70 3.49
CA ALA A 83 -17.96 20.76 2.77
C ALA A 83 -19.14 21.40 3.51
N THR A 84 -18.84 22.25 4.50
CA THR A 84 -19.70 23.41 4.74
C THR A 84 -19.44 24.43 3.64
N VAL A 85 -20.00 24.19 2.45
CA VAL A 85 -20.03 25.22 1.41
C VAL A 85 -21.11 26.24 1.73
N SER A 86 -20.79 27.53 1.59
CA SER A 86 -21.78 28.59 1.74
C SER A 86 -22.92 28.38 0.73
N LEU A 87 -24.15 28.32 1.23
CA LEU A 87 -25.35 28.23 0.38
C LEU A 87 -25.42 29.37 -0.65
N ALA A 88 -24.82 30.54 -0.35
CA ALA A 88 -24.73 31.66 -1.29
C ALA A 88 -23.85 31.33 -2.49
N ASP A 89 -22.72 30.65 -2.28
CA ASP A 89 -21.79 30.29 -3.36
C ASP A 89 -22.37 29.17 -4.23
N VAL A 90 -23.08 28.22 -3.62
CA VAL A 90 -23.84 27.19 -4.37
C VAL A 90 -24.93 27.83 -5.22
N ARG A 91 -25.71 28.77 -4.68
CA ARG A 91 -26.74 29.51 -5.44
C ARG A 91 -26.12 30.32 -6.58
N ARG A 92 -24.96 30.95 -6.35
CA ARG A 92 -24.24 31.72 -7.38
C ARG A 92 -23.74 30.81 -8.50
N ALA A 93 -23.17 29.65 -8.16
CA ALA A 93 -22.71 28.67 -9.15
C ALA A 93 -23.87 28.15 -10.00
N LEU A 94 -24.99 27.76 -9.39
CA LEU A 94 -26.20 27.34 -10.11
C LEU A 94 -26.73 28.45 -11.03
N ALA A 95 -26.79 29.70 -10.55
CA ALA A 95 -27.23 30.83 -11.36
C ALA A 95 -26.29 31.12 -12.55
N SER A 96 -24.99 30.85 -12.42
CA SER A 96 -24.03 30.98 -13.53
C SER A 96 -24.18 29.89 -14.60
N LEU A 97 -24.58 28.68 -14.20
CA LEU A 97 -24.84 27.56 -15.12
C LEU A 97 -26.19 27.67 -15.83
N SER A 98 -27.18 28.31 -15.21
CA SER A 98 -28.50 28.55 -15.80
C SER A 98 -28.57 29.77 -16.72
N ARG A 99 -27.51 30.60 -16.81
CA ARG A 99 -27.45 31.61 -17.87
C ARG A 99 -27.09 30.89 -19.16
N PRO A 100 -27.94 30.94 -20.21
CA PRO A 100 -27.50 30.56 -21.54
C PRO A 100 -26.29 31.44 -21.86
N THR A 101 -25.19 30.84 -22.30
CA THR A 101 -24.12 31.56 -22.98
C THR A 101 -24.77 32.30 -24.15
N ALA A 102 -25.06 33.58 -23.97
CA ALA A 102 -25.43 34.45 -25.06
C ALA A 102 -24.20 34.56 -25.96
N ALA A 103 -24.37 34.05 -27.19
CA ALA A 103 -23.52 34.07 -28.37
C ALA A 103 -22.22 34.88 -28.30
#